data_AF-A0A958UNK4-F1
#
_entry.id   AF-A0A958UNK4-F1
#
_cell.length_a   1.000
_cell.length_b   1.000
_cell.length_c   1.000
_cell.angle_alpha   90.00
_cell.angle_beta   90.00
_cell.angle_gamma   90.00
#
_symmetry.space_group_name_H-M   'P 1'
#
loop_
_entity.id
_entity.type
_entity.pdbx_description
1 polymer ?
#
loop_
_entity_poly.entity_id
_entity_poly.type
_entity_poly.pdbx_seq_one_letter_code
_entity_poly.pdbx_strand_id
1 'polypeptide(L)' 'EATKNKYSIYLLTYVDTPWEADDLRDRPNNREEMFRIFEAELQKHHFPYKILNGNEKERFENAVKIIDELLKKK' A
#
# COMPACT_ATOMS: atom_id res chain seq x y z
N GLU A 1 -11.99 11.80 -7.19
CA GLU A 1 -10.59 12.00 -6.74
C GLU A 1 -10.45 11.53 -5.31
N ALA A 2 -9.30 10.94 -4.98
CA ALA A 2 -9.02 10.38 -3.66
C ALA A 2 -9.18 11.42 -2.52
N THR A 3 -8.96 12.70 -2.80
CA THR A 3 -9.15 13.83 -1.88
C THR A 3 -10.60 14.05 -1.42
N LYS A 4 -11.59 13.54 -2.16
CA LYS A 4 -13.01 13.65 -1.78
C LYS A 4 -13.41 12.61 -0.72
N ASN A 5 -12.63 11.53 -0.59
CA ASN A 5 -12.89 10.45 0.34
C ASN A 5 -11.95 10.60 1.54
N LYS A 6 -12.51 10.63 2.76
CA LYS A 6 -11.71 10.62 3.99
C LYS A 6 -11.38 9.19 4.38
N TYR A 7 -10.14 8.78 4.11
CA TYR A 7 -9.60 7.51 4.60
C TYR A 7 -8.77 7.74 5.86
N SER A 8 -8.88 6.84 6.83
CA SER A 8 -8.06 6.88 8.05
C SER A 8 -6.61 6.47 7.79
N ILE A 9 -6.38 5.60 6.81
CA ILE A 9 -5.06 5.12 6.42
C ILE A 9 -5.06 4.54 5.01
N TYR A 10 -3.92 4.63 4.34
CA TYR A 10 -3.59 3.89 3.12
C TYR A 10 -2.56 2.80 3.42
N LEU A 11 -2.78 1.59 2.92
CA LEU A 11 -1.81 0.49 3.00
C LEU A 11 -1.11 0.37 1.63
N LEU A 12 0.15 0.81 1.56
CA LEU A 12 0.94 0.80 0.33
C LEU A 12 1.80 -0.47 0.26
N THR A 13 1.51 -1.37 -0.67
CA THR A 13 2.24 -2.63 -0.81
C THR A 13 3.55 -2.43 -1.56
N TYR A 14 4.66 -2.88 -0.98
CA TYR A 14 5.97 -2.88 -1.63
C TYR A 14 6.06 -3.97 -2.71
N VAL A 15 7.13 -3.93 -3.51
CA VAL A 15 7.29 -4.72 -4.75
C VAL A 15 8.19 -5.93 -4.59
N ASP A 16 8.46 -6.33 -3.35
CA ASP A 16 9.28 -7.47 -2.95
C ASP A 16 8.67 -8.84 -3.27
N THR A 17 7.41 -8.89 -3.68
CA THR A 17 6.81 -10.11 -4.21
C THR A 17 7.31 -10.44 -5.60
N PRO A 18 7.45 -11.73 -5.96
CA PRO A 18 7.61 -12.13 -7.34
C PRO A 18 6.49 -11.54 -8.21
N TRP A 19 6.85 -11.07 -9.40
CA TRP A 19 5.85 -10.66 -10.37
C TRP A 19 5.19 -11.91 -10.95
N GLU A 20 3.87 -11.93 -10.96
CA GLU A 20 3.06 -12.97 -11.59
C GLU A 20 2.27 -12.33 -12.72
N ALA A 21 2.33 -12.95 -13.90
CA ALA A 21 1.56 -12.53 -15.05
C ALA A 21 0.08 -12.76 -14.76
N ASP A 22 -0.71 -11.69 -14.83
CA ASP A 22 -2.16 -11.78 -14.85
C ASP A 22 -2.70 -10.84 -15.92
N ASP A 23 -3.95 -11.08 -16.36
CA ASP A 23 -4.58 -10.36 -17.47
C ASP A 23 -4.63 -8.83 -17.27
N LEU A 24 -4.44 -8.33 -16.04
CA LEU A 24 -4.50 -6.92 -15.67
C LEU A 24 -3.11 -6.27 -15.48
N ARG A 25 -2.02 -7.05 -15.43
CA ARG A 25 -0.66 -6.52 -15.19
C ARG A 25 0.12 -6.34 -16.48
N ASP A 26 0.34 -5.08 -16.87
CA ASP A 26 1.02 -4.68 -18.11
C ASP A 26 2.51 -4.30 -17.92
N ARG A 27 2.98 -4.06 -16.67
CA ARG A 27 4.30 -3.45 -16.40
C ARG A 27 5.17 -4.24 -15.40
N PRO A 28 5.84 -5.32 -15.82
CA PRO A 28 6.70 -6.12 -14.95
C PRO A 28 7.95 -5.37 -14.45
N ASN A 29 8.51 -4.47 -15.27
CA ASN A 29 9.82 -3.85 -15.00
C ASN A 29 9.76 -2.51 -14.24
N ASN A 30 8.60 -1.86 -14.19
CA ASN A 30 8.48 -0.51 -13.63
C ASN A 30 7.83 -0.51 -12.24
N ARG A 31 7.86 -1.64 -11.54
CA ARG A 31 7.15 -1.80 -10.26
C ARG A 31 7.68 -0.83 -9.20
N GLU A 32 9.00 -0.71 -9.07
CA GLU A 32 9.61 0.25 -8.12
C GLU A 32 9.28 1.70 -8.46
N GLU A 33 9.30 2.06 -9.75
CA GLU A 33 8.92 3.39 -10.21
C GLU A 33 7.47 3.70 -9.84
N MET A 34 6.56 2.77 -10.13
CA MET A 34 5.14 2.89 -9.76
C MET A 34 4.96 3.04 -8.25
N PHE A 35 5.66 2.25 -7.45
CA PHE A 35 5.64 2.37 -5.99
C PHE A 35 6.04 3.78 -5.55
N ARG A 36 7.16 4.31 -6.08
CA ARG A 36 7.64 5.66 -5.74
C ARG A 36 6.67 6.75 -6.16
N ILE A 37 6.01 6.62 -7.30
CA ILE A 37 4.97 7.55 -7.75
C ILE A 37 3.81 7.57 -6.76
N PHE A 38 3.32 6.39 -6.35
CA PHE A 38 2.23 6.32 -5.37
C PHE A 38 2.64 6.86 -3.99
N GLU A 39 3.84 6.51 -3.53
CA GLU A 39 4.36 7.03 -2.26
C GLU A 39 4.49 8.56 -2.29
N ALA A 40 5.05 9.12 -3.37
CA ALA A 40 5.20 10.56 -3.52
C ALA A 40 3.85 11.28 -3.50
N GLU A 41 2.81 10.72 -4.12
CA GLU A 41 1.48 11.33 -4.11
C GLU A 41 0.83 11.27 -2.72
N LEU A 42 0.99 10.15 -1.99
CA LEU A 42 0.54 10.03 -0.60
C LEU A 42 1.23 11.07 0.30
N GLN A 43 2.54 11.24 0.16
CA GLN A 43 3.34 12.23 0.90
C GLN A 43 2.92 13.66 0.57
N LYS A 44 2.81 13.99 -0.72
CA LYS A 44 2.39 15.31 -1.22
C LYS A 44 1.04 15.75 -0.64
N HIS A 45 0.10 14.82 -0.53
CA HIS A 45 -1.22 15.08 0.05
C HIS A 45 -1.31 14.89 1.56
N HIS A 46 -0.19 14.57 2.23
CA HIS A 46 -0.13 14.27 3.66
C HIS A 46 -1.12 13.18 4.09
N PHE A 47 -1.37 12.21 3.21
CA PHE A 47 -2.25 11.11 3.50
C PHE A 47 -1.57 10.14 4.47
N PRO A 48 -2.21 9.75 5.59
CA PRO A 48 -1.64 8.76 6.49
C PRO A 48 -1.48 7.43 5.77
N TYR A 49 -0.27 6.88 5.75
CA TYR A 49 -0.01 5.60 5.09
C TYR A 49 0.98 4.72 5.85
N LYS A 50 0.92 3.42 5.55
CA LYS A 50 1.87 2.41 6.01
C LYS A 50 2.30 1.53 4.85
N ILE A 51 3.59 1.22 4.80
CA ILE A 51 4.14 0.32 3.79
C ILE A 51 3.98 -1.12 4.30
N LEU A 52 3.50 -2.01 3.43
CA LEU A 52 3.44 -3.45 3.67
C LEU A 52 4.48 -4.15 2.80
N ASN A 53 5.36 -4.93 3.41
CA ASN A 53 6.38 -5.73 2.78
C ASN A 53 6.42 -7.12 3.45
N GLY A 54 7.30 -7.99 2.95
CA GLY A 54 7.40 -9.38 3.34
C GLY A 54 6.55 -10.29 2.46
N ASN A 55 6.42 -11.55 2.87
CA ASN A 55 5.58 -12.54 2.21
C ASN A 55 4.07 -12.30 2.48
N GLU A 56 3.21 -13.11 1.86
CA GLU A 56 1.75 -12.98 1.99
C GLU A 56 1.27 -12.97 3.45
N LYS A 57 1.78 -13.90 4.26
CA LYS A 57 1.40 -14.01 5.68
C LYS A 57 1.86 -12.80 6.47
N GLU A 58 3.11 -12.37 6.29
CA GLU A 58 3.67 -11.18 6.97
C GLU A 58 2.87 -9.92 6.63
N ARG A 59 2.54 -9.71 5.35
CA ARG A 59 1.73 -8.56 4.91
C ARG A 59 0.33 -8.59 5.52
N PHE A 60 -0.30 -9.76 5.54
CA PHE A 60 -1.64 -9.92 6.10
C PHE A 60 -1.65 -9.63 7.60
N GLU A 61 -0.73 -10.24 8.37
CA GLU A 61 -0.61 -10.02 9.81
C GLU A 61 -0.31 -8.54 10.14
N ASN A 62 0.57 -7.91 9.37
CA ASN A 62 0.87 -6.48 9.52
C ASN A 62 -0.35 -5.60 9.22
N ALA A 63 -1.09 -5.89 8.16
CA ALA A 63 -2.30 -5.16 7.81
C ALA A 63 -3.37 -5.27 8.91
N VAL A 64 -3.61 -6.49 9.42
CA VAL A 64 -4.55 -6.74 10.52
C VAL A 64 -4.14 -5.95 11.77
N LYS A 65 -2.86 -6.02 12.15
CA LYS A 65 -2.34 -5.28 13.31
C LYS A 65 -2.55 -3.77 13.19
N ILE A 66 -2.27 -3.20 12.01
CA ILE A 66 -2.47 -1.77 11.75
C ILE A 66 -3.94 -1.39 11.88
N ILE A 67 -4.85 -2.20 11.32
CA ILE A 67 -6.29 -1.96 11.39
C ILE A 67 -6.80 -2.08 12.83
N ASP A 68 -6.37 -3.11 13.57
CA ASP A 68 -6.74 -3.29 14.98
C ASP A 68 -6.28 -2.11 15.85
N GLU A 69 -5.08 -1.60 15.63
CA GLU A 69 -4.58 -0.40 16.32
C GLU A 69 -5.43 0.85 16.02
N LEU A 70 -5.90 0.99 14.77
CA LEU A 70 -6.79 2.10 14.39
C LEU A 70 -8.18 1.98 15.01
N LEU A 71 -8.72 0.75 15.11
CA LEU A 71 -10.02 0.50 15.73
C LEU A 71 -9.97 0.73 17.25
N LYS A 72 -8.86 0.41 17.91
CA LYS A 72 -8.67 0.65 19.36
C LYS A 72 -8.48 2.12 19.72
N LYS A 73 -7.97 2.94 18.79
CA LYS A 73 -7.75 4.38 18.98
C LYS A 73 -9.01 5.22 18.74
N LYS A 74 -10.13 4.60 18.40
CA LYS A 74 -11.39 5.23 18.07
C LYS A 74 -12.34 5.23 19.27
#